data_AF-A0A931BVM5-F1
#
_entry.id   AF-A0A931BVM5-F1
#
_cell.length_a   1.000
_cell.length_b   1.000
_cell.length_c   1.000
_cell.angle_alpha   90.00
_cell.angle_beta   90.00
_cell.angle_gamma   90.00
#
_symmetry.space_group_name_H-M   'P 1'
#
loop_
_entity.id
_entity.type
_entity.pdbx_description
1 polymer ?
#
loop_
_entity_poly.entity_id
_entity_poly.type
_entity_poly.pdbx_seq_one_letter_code
_entity_poly.pdbx_strand_id
1 'polypeptide(L)'
;MDTKPTNPKDLIGSGKLPVHLWPETATVLGAMALLDGALKYGRSNFRAIGVRSSIYYDAARRHLAAWFEGEDADPDSGLPHLAHALASIAILVDAKAAGKLNDDRMIAGGYRQLIDGMTMHVQRLKDQHAARDPRHYTIADNPANDNAPGRALDAACTGIGCIMSGGCQHPEKCGRIGRCQG
;
A
#
# COMPACT_ATOMS: atom_id res chain seq x y z
N MET A 1 30.71 -34.36 -14.27
CA MET A 1 29.70 -33.33 -13.99
C MET A 1 28.44 -33.77 -14.74
N ASP A 2 27.52 -34.43 -14.05
CA ASP A 2 26.24 -34.84 -14.63
C ASP A 2 25.36 -33.60 -14.81
N THR A 3 25.20 -33.17 -16.05
CA THR A 3 24.20 -32.17 -16.42
C THR A 3 22.83 -32.81 -16.27
N LYS A 4 22.10 -32.42 -15.23
CA LYS A 4 20.67 -32.77 -15.10
C LYS A 4 19.96 -32.43 -16.41
N PRO A 5 19.12 -33.33 -16.97
CA PRO A 5 18.33 -33.00 -18.14
C PRO A 5 17.36 -31.88 -17.77
N THR A 6 17.66 -30.66 -18.22
CA THR A 6 16.76 -29.51 -18.06
C THR A 6 15.50 -29.81 -18.86
N ASN A 7 14.35 -29.76 -18.20
CA ASN A 7 13.06 -29.92 -18.85
C ASN A 7 12.96 -28.92 -20.01
N PRO A 8 12.71 -29.35 -21.26
CA PRO A 8 12.61 -28.45 -22.40
C PRO A 8 11.58 -27.33 -22.21
N LYS A 9 10.56 -27.57 -21.37
CA LYS A 9 9.58 -26.54 -20.99
C LYS A 9 10.15 -25.46 -20.07
N ASP A 10 11.13 -25.78 -19.23
CA ASP A 10 11.78 -24.79 -18.35
C ASP A 10 12.66 -23.86 -19.19
N LEU A 11 13.42 -24.41 -20.15
CA LEU A 11 14.29 -23.62 -21.03
C LEU A 11 13.48 -22.70 -21.96
N ILE A 12 12.38 -23.19 -22.53
CA ILE A 12 11.48 -22.39 -23.37
C ILE A 12 10.65 -21.42 -22.50
N GLY A 13 10.28 -21.84 -21.28
CA GLY A 13 9.50 -21.07 -20.34
C GLY A 13 10.25 -19.86 -19.79
N SER A 14 11.54 -19.99 -19.48
CA SER A 14 12.39 -18.89 -19.01
C SER A 14 12.60 -17.78 -20.04
N GLY A 15 12.36 -18.04 -21.33
CA GLY A 15 12.41 -17.02 -22.38
C GLY A 15 11.11 -16.22 -22.53
N LYS A 16 10.02 -16.59 -21.85
CA LYS A 16 8.73 -15.91 -21.93
C LYS A 16 8.60 -14.85 -20.82
N LEU A 17 7.69 -13.90 -21.02
CA LEU A 17 7.37 -12.88 -20.03
C LEU A 17 6.99 -13.54 -18.69
N PRO A 18 7.74 -13.30 -17.60
CA PRO A 18 7.54 -13.99 -16.33
C PRO A 18 6.39 -13.33 -15.54
N VAL A 19 5.16 -13.44 -16.03
CA VAL A 19 3.96 -12.80 -15.44
C VAL A 19 3.71 -13.22 -13.99
N HIS A 20 4.20 -14.41 -13.58
CA HIS A 20 4.09 -14.91 -12.21
C HIS A 20 4.86 -14.06 -11.17
N LEU A 21 5.78 -13.20 -11.60
CA LEU A 21 6.48 -12.25 -10.71
C LEU A 21 5.59 -11.08 -10.31
N TRP A 22 4.48 -10.86 -11.04
CA TRP A 22 3.51 -9.84 -10.68
C TRP A 22 2.67 -10.31 -9.48
N PRO A 23 2.57 -9.51 -8.40
CA PRO A 23 1.77 -9.89 -7.25
C PRO A 23 0.28 -9.85 -7.57
N GLU A 24 -0.40 -11.00 -7.46
CA GLU A 24 -1.84 -11.09 -7.75
C GLU A 24 -2.70 -10.28 -6.79
N THR A 25 -2.19 -9.93 -5.61
CA THR A 25 -2.85 -8.98 -4.69
C THR A 25 -3.04 -7.61 -5.33
N ALA A 26 -2.05 -7.14 -6.11
CA ALA A 26 -2.17 -5.89 -6.87
C ALA A 26 -3.17 -6.04 -8.02
N THR A 27 -3.23 -7.21 -8.66
CA THR A 27 -4.24 -7.52 -9.68
C THR A 27 -5.65 -7.42 -9.09
N VAL A 28 -5.89 -8.02 -7.94
CA VAL A 28 -7.21 -8.01 -7.27
C VAL A 28 -7.64 -6.59 -6.91
N LEU A 29 -6.76 -5.79 -6.29
CA LEU A 29 -7.08 -4.41 -5.93
C LEU A 29 -7.33 -3.53 -7.17
N GLY A 30 -6.44 -3.61 -8.15
CA GLY A 30 -6.60 -2.87 -9.40
C GLY A 30 -7.88 -3.25 -10.14
N ALA A 31 -8.26 -4.54 -10.14
CA ALA A 31 -9.50 -5.01 -10.75
C ALA A 31 -10.74 -4.43 -10.06
N MET A 32 -10.75 -4.32 -8.72
CA MET A 32 -11.87 -3.73 -7.98
C MET A 32 -12.02 -2.23 -8.27
N ALA A 33 -10.92 -1.48 -8.33
CA ALA A 33 -10.97 -0.07 -8.71
C ALA A 33 -11.39 0.12 -10.18
N LEU A 34 -10.96 -0.76 -11.09
CA LEU A 34 -11.44 -0.76 -12.48
C LEU A 34 -12.92 -1.15 -12.60
N LEU A 35 -13.44 -2.01 -11.72
CA LEU A 35 -14.86 -2.31 -11.65
C LEU A 35 -15.65 -1.05 -11.26
N ASP A 36 -15.22 -0.33 -10.22
CA ASP A 36 -15.82 0.95 -9.82
C ASP A 36 -15.83 1.95 -11.00
N GLY A 37 -14.69 2.11 -11.67
CA GLY A 37 -14.59 2.94 -12.88
C GLY A 37 -15.50 2.47 -14.03
N ALA A 38 -15.61 1.15 -14.25
CA ALA A 38 -16.46 0.60 -15.29
C ALA A 38 -17.95 0.83 -15.02
N LEU A 39 -18.37 0.80 -13.76
CA LEU A 39 -19.74 1.12 -13.34
C LEU A 39 -20.05 2.62 -13.49
N LYS A 40 -19.07 3.50 -13.25
CA LYS A 40 -19.23 4.96 -13.35
C LYS A 40 -19.16 5.47 -14.79
N TYR A 41 -18.24 4.95 -15.59
CA TYR A 41 -17.87 5.55 -16.88
C TYR A 41 -17.98 4.60 -18.07
N GLY A 42 -18.43 3.36 -17.82
CA GLY A 42 -18.48 2.30 -18.82
C GLY A 42 -17.16 1.53 -18.94
N ARG A 43 -17.29 0.22 -19.14
CA ARG A 43 -16.14 -0.68 -19.31
C ARG A 43 -15.27 -0.25 -20.49
N SER A 44 -13.96 -0.20 -20.27
CA SER A 44 -12.94 0.08 -21.30
C SER A 44 -13.09 1.43 -22.01
N ASN A 45 -13.79 2.40 -21.41
CA ASN A 45 -13.94 3.75 -21.96
C ASN A 45 -12.58 4.42 -22.27
N PHE A 46 -11.58 4.20 -21.43
CA PHE A 46 -10.20 4.69 -21.58
C PHE A 46 -9.51 4.18 -22.85
N ARG A 47 -9.91 3.02 -23.39
CA ARG A 47 -9.43 2.50 -24.68
C ARG A 47 -10.20 3.08 -25.87
N ALA A 48 -11.48 3.38 -25.69
CA ALA A 48 -12.31 3.93 -26.76
C ALA A 48 -11.98 5.40 -27.02
N ILE A 49 -12.04 6.21 -25.97
CA ILE A 49 -11.97 7.68 -26.02
C ILE A 49 -10.53 8.17 -25.88
N GLY A 50 -9.69 7.43 -25.15
CA GLY A 50 -8.34 7.84 -24.78
C GLY A 50 -8.29 8.62 -23.48
N VAL A 51 -7.06 8.86 -23.01
CA VAL A 51 -6.79 9.45 -21.69
C VAL A 51 -5.72 10.52 -21.78
N ARG A 52 -5.76 11.47 -20.84
CA ARG A 52 -4.76 12.53 -20.71
C ARG A 52 -3.79 12.20 -19.58
N SER A 53 -2.49 12.30 -19.85
CA SER A 53 -1.45 11.90 -18.91
C SER A 53 -1.53 12.65 -17.58
N SER A 54 -1.71 13.97 -17.63
CA SER A 54 -1.80 14.83 -16.44
C SER A 54 -2.94 14.44 -15.49
N ILE A 55 -4.11 14.09 -16.02
CA ILE A 55 -5.31 13.77 -15.23
C ILE A 55 -5.11 12.50 -14.40
N TYR A 56 -4.62 11.44 -15.03
CA TYR A 56 -4.40 10.17 -14.34
C TYR A 56 -3.15 10.20 -13.44
N TYR A 57 -2.15 11.00 -13.80
CA TYR A 57 -1.02 11.27 -12.90
C TYR A 57 -1.48 11.97 -11.62
N ASP A 58 -2.31 13.00 -11.73
CA ASP A 58 -2.83 13.73 -10.57
C ASP A 58 -3.77 12.86 -9.73
N ALA A 59 -4.65 12.08 -10.37
CA ALA A 59 -5.51 11.12 -9.67
C ALA A 59 -4.69 10.10 -8.85
N ALA A 60 -3.67 9.47 -9.46
CA ALA A 60 -2.79 8.56 -8.76
C ALA A 60 -2.07 9.24 -7.59
N ARG A 61 -1.57 10.47 -7.81
CA ARG A 61 -0.85 11.24 -6.78
C ARG A 61 -1.75 11.59 -5.60
N ARG A 62 -3.01 11.98 -5.82
CA ARG A 62 -3.96 12.29 -4.73
C ARG A 62 -4.25 11.07 -3.87
N HIS A 63 -4.47 9.90 -4.48
CA HIS A 63 -4.68 8.66 -3.72
C HIS A 63 -3.42 8.22 -2.96
N LEU A 64 -2.23 8.34 -3.56
CA LEU A 64 -0.97 8.05 -2.86
C LEU A 64 -0.72 9.02 -1.70
N ALA A 65 -1.07 10.30 -1.87
CA ALA A 65 -0.96 11.30 -0.82
C ALA A 65 -1.92 11.00 0.33
N ALA A 66 -3.19 10.73 0.06
CA ALA A 66 -4.18 10.38 1.09
C ALA A 66 -3.74 9.14 1.89
N TRP A 67 -3.28 8.09 1.20
CA TRP A 67 -2.69 6.92 1.84
C TRP A 67 -1.49 7.25 2.73
N PHE A 68 -0.59 8.11 2.27
CA PHE A 68 0.60 8.50 3.04
C PHE A 68 0.26 9.36 4.27
N GLU A 69 -0.81 10.16 4.18
CA GLU A 69 -1.35 10.94 5.30
C GLU A 69 -2.22 10.09 6.27
N GLY A 70 -2.31 8.78 6.05
CA GLY A 70 -2.92 7.83 6.99
C GLY A 70 -4.39 7.49 6.71
N GLU A 71 -4.93 7.87 5.55
CA GLU A 71 -6.26 7.43 5.11
C GLU A 71 -6.13 6.09 4.37
N ASP A 72 -6.82 5.03 4.80
CA ASP A 72 -6.69 3.72 4.14
C ASP A 72 -7.63 3.56 2.94
N ALA A 73 -8.84 4.10 3.03
CA ALA A 73 -9.92 3.88 2.08
C ALA A 73 -10.46 5.20 1.54
N ASP A 74 -10.75 5.19 0.25
CA ASP A 74 -11.37 6.30 -0.47
C ASP A 74 -12.82 6.52 -0.01
N PRO A 75 -13.20 7.75 0.40
CA PRO A 75 -14.51 8.01 0.99
C PRO A 75 -15.65 7.87 -0.02
N ASP A 76 -15.38 8.06 -1.32
CA ASP A 76 -16.39 8.00 -2.37
C ASP A 76 -16.76 6.55 -2.74
N SER A 77 -15.77 5.65 -2.74
CA SER A 77 -15.95 4.26 -3.18
C SER A 77 -15.89 3.23 -2.05
N GLY A 78 -15.31 3.57 -0.91
CA GLY A 78 -14.98 2.65 0.19
C GLY A 78 -13.84 1.67 -0.15
N LEU A 79 -13.19 1.81 -1.30
CA LEU A 79 -12.05 0.95 -1.70
C LEU A 79 -10.72 1.51 -1.20
N PRO A 80 -9.69 0.67 -1.00
CA PRO A 80 -8.37 1.15 -0.59
C PRO A 80 -7.80 2.18 -1.57
N HIS A 81 -7.19 3.26 -1.08
CA HIS A 81 -6.58 4.26 -1.96
C HIS A 81 -5.52 3.68 -2.91
N LEU A 82 -4.77 2.69 -2.43
CA LEU A 82 -3.79 1.97 -3.26
C LEU A 82 -4.44 1.26 -4.46
N ALA A 83 -5.70 0.84 -4.35
CA ALA A 83 -6.43 0.24 -5.47
C ALA A 83 -6.65 1.25 -6.61
N HIS A 84 -7.08 2.47 -6.27
CA HIS A 84 -7.29 3.54 -7.24
C HIS A 84 -5.99 4.10 -7.82
N ALA A 85 -4.92 4.17 -7.02
CA ALA A 85 -3.59 4.49 -7.51
C ALA A 85 -3.11 3.45 -8.54
N LEU A 86 -3.25 2.15 -8.23
CA LEU A 86 -2.92 1.07 -9.16
C LEU A 86 -3.73 1.14 -10.46
N ALA A 87 -5.06 1.32 -10.36
CA ALA A 87 -5.91 1.44 -11.54
C ALA A 87 -5.53 2.64 -12.41
N SER A 88 -5.22 3.79 -11.80
CA SER A 88 -4.80 4.99 -12.52
C SER A 88 -3.51 4.76 -13.32
N ILE A 89 -2.51 4.12 -12.70
CA ILE A 89 -1.25 3.76 -13.37
C ILE A 89 -1.47 2.69 -14.45
N ALA A 90 -2.30 1.68 -14.18
CA ALA A 90 -2.64 0.63 -15.14
C ALA A 90 -3.29 1.22 -16.40
N ILE A 91 -4.22 2.16 -16.24
CA ILE A 91 -4.87 2.85 -17.38
C ILE A 91 -3.86 3.67 -18.18
N LEU A 92 -2.91 4.37 -17.54
CA LEU A 92 -1.85 5.09 -18.25
C LEU A 92 -0.97 4.16 -19.08
N VAL A 93 -0.55 3.03 -18.50
CA VAL A 93 0.26 2.02 -19.20
C VAL A 93 -0.52 1.42 -20.38
N ASP A 94 -1.79 1.08 -20.16
CA ASP A 94 -2.67 0.50 -21.17
C ASP A 94 -2.94 1.47 -22.33
N ALA A 95 -3.29 2.72 -22.02
CA ALA A 95 -3.54 3.74 -23.03
C ALA A 95 -2.29 4.05 -23.86
N LYS A 96 -1.09 4.01 -23.25
CA LYS A 96 0.18 4.13 -23.98
C LYS A 96 0.37 2.97 -24.95
N ALA A 97 0.13 1.73 -24.50
CA ALA A 97 0.23 0.55 -25.34
C ALA A 97 -0.81 0.53 -26.47
N ALA A 98 -2.02 1.05 -26.21
CA ALA A 98 -3.11 1.12 -27.17
C ALA A 98 -3.02 2.32 -28.15
N GLY A 99 -2.02 3.20 -28.01
CA GLY A 99 -1.92 4.43 -28.83
C GLY A 99 -3.04 5.44 -28.54
N LYS A 100 -3.61 5.39 -27.33
CA LYS A 100 -4.75 6.20 -26.87
C LYS A 100 -4.37 7.22 -25.79
N LEU A 101 -3.09 7.33 -25.47
CA LEU A 101 -2.57 8.30 -24.53
C LEU A 101 -2.34 9.64 -25.22
N ASN A 102 -3.07 10.66 -24.79
CA ASN A 102 -2.69 12.05 -25.03
C ASN A 102 -1.62 12.44 -24.00
N ASP A 103 -0.39 12.56 -24.49
CA ASP A 103 0.77 12.86 -23.67
C ASP A 103 0.98 14.36 -23.53
N ASP A 104 0.39 14.93 -22.47
CA ASP A 104 0.49 16.34 -22.10
C ASP A 104 1.43 16.55 -20.90
N ARG A 105 2.42 15.66 -20.73
CA ARG A 105 3.43 15.82 -19.67
C ARG A 105 4.18 17.14 -19.87
N MET A 106 4.69 17.66 -18.74
CA MET A 106 5.51 18.87 -18.74
C MET A 106 6.73 18.72 -19.65
N ILE A 107 7.16 19.83 -20.28
CA ILE A 107 8.44 19.88 -20.98
C ILE A 107 9.57 19.49 -20.03
N ALA A 108 10.59 18.80 -20.57
CA ALA A 108 11.71 18.33 -19.76
C ALA A 108 12.42 19.52 -19.07
N GLY A 109 12.36 19.55 -17.75
CA GLY A 109 13.11 20.49 -16.91
C GLY A 109 14.46 19.91 -16.44
N GLY A 110 15.13 20.62 -15.53
CA GLY A 110 16.41 20.20 -14.93
C GLY A 110 16.28 19.26 -13.72
N TYR A 111 15.15 18.57 -13.54
CA TYR A 111 14.84 17.82 -12.31
C TYR A 111 15.91 16.78 -11.95
N ARG A 112 16.41 16.02 -12.92
CA ARG A 112 17.45 15.00 -12.67
C ARG A 112 18.74 15.61 -12.17
N GLN A 113 19.21 16.67 -12.85
CA GLN A 113 20.41 17.40 -12.47
C GLN A 113 20.30 17.99 -11.06
N LEU A 114 19.13 18.52 -10.71
CA LEU A 114 18.86 19.02 -9.37
C LEU A 114 18.94 17.91 -8.31
N ILE A 115 18.29 16.77 -8.54
CA ILE A 115 18.34 15.64 -7.59
C ILE A 115 19.76 15.11 -7.41
N ASP A 116 20.50 14.94 -8.50
CA ASP A 116 21.86 14.41 -8.43
C ASP A 116 22.77 15.36 -7.63
N GLY A 117 22.67 16.67 -7.87
CA GLY A 117 23.37 17.69 -7.09
C GLY A 117 22.97 17.73 -5.61
N MET A 118 21.67 17.62 -5.31
CA MET A 118 21.16 17.63 -3.94
C MET A 118 21.51 16.35 -3.16
N THR A 119 21.59 15.21 -3.85
CA THR A 119 21.91 13.91 -3.23
C THR A 119 23.28 13.93 -2.55
N MET A 120 24.26 14.64 -3.12
CA MET A 120 25.58 14.81 -2.51
C MET A 120 25.51 15.49 -1.13
N HIS A 121 24.55 16.38 -0.91
CA HIS A 121 24.38 17.05 0.38
C HIS A 121 23.78 16.14 1.46
N VAL A 122 23.10 15.05 1.10
CA VAL A 122 22.52 14.11 2.06
C VAL A 122 23.61 13.49 2.93
N GLN A 123 24.71 13.01 2.33
CA GLN A 123 25.81 12.43 3.09
C GLN A 123 26.48 13.46 3.99
N ARG A 124 26.75 14.66 3.46
CA ARG A 124 27.30 15.78 4.25
C ARG A 124 26.45 16.10 5.49
N LEU A 125 25.12 16.13 5.35
CA LEU A 125 24.21 16.40 6.47
C LEU A 125 24.20 15.25 7.49
N LYS A 126 24.26 13.99 7.03
CA LYS A 126 24.40 12.82 7.92
C LYS A 126 25.69 12.91 8.73
N ASP A 127 26.81 13.24 8.10
CA ASP A 127 28.10 13.36 8.76
C ASP A 127 28.11 14.50 9.81
N GLN A 128 27.50 15.66 9.47
CA GLN A 128 27.37 16.81 10.38
C GLN A 128 26.54 16.51 11.63
N HIS A 129 25.62 15.56 11.56
CA HIS A 129 24.72 15.19 12.65
C HIS A 129 24.93 13.75 13.14
N ALA A 130 26.07 13.13 12.83
CA ALA A 130 26.34 11.72 13.12
C ALA A 130 26.24 11.36 14.62
N ALA A 131 26.47 12.32 15.52
CA ALA A 131 26.36 12.14 16.96
C ALA A 131 24.94 12.36 17.52
N ARG A 132 23.95 12.71 16.69
CA ARG A 132 22.56 12.95 17.11
C ARG A 132 21.70 11.72 16.81
N ASP A 133 20.86 11.34 17.77
CA ASP A 133 19.88 10.26 17.63
C ASP A 133 18.47 10.74 18.00
N PRO A 134 17.82 11.53 17.13
CA PRO A 134 16.46 12.00 17.39
C PRO A 134 15.44 10.87 17.21
N ARG A 135 14.42 10.83 18.07
CA ARG A 135 13.27 9.92 17.89
C ARG A 135 12.52 10.27 16.59
N HIS A 136 12.27 9.26 15.76
CA HIS A 136 11.42 9.37 14.57
C HIS A 136 10.01 8.87 14.89
N TYR A 137 9.00 9.68 14.54
CA TYR A 137 7.60 9.37 14.79
C TYR A 137 6.96 8.71 13.56
N THR A 138 6.01 7.82 13.81
CA THR A 138 5.27 7.05 12.81
C THR A 138 3.78 7.12 13.11
N ILE A 139 2.96 6.49 12.26
CA ILE A 139 1.52 6.35 12.51
C ILE A 139 1.22 5.69 13.89
N ALA A 140 2.14 4.89 14.44
CA ALA A 140 1.99 4.30 15.76
C ALA A 140 2.04 5.33 16.91
N ASP A 141 2.56 6.52 16.67
CA ASP A 141 2.65 7.61 17.66
C ASP A 141 1.45 8.57 17.59
N ASN A 142 0.49 8.33 16.70
CA ASN A 142 -0.69 9.18 16.56
C ASN A 142 -1.70 8.88 17.69
N PRO A 143 -2.02 9.84 18.59
CA PRO A 143 -2.94 9.62 19.71
C PRO A 143 -4.37 9.28 19.27
N ALA A 144 -4.74 9.57 18.02
CA ALA A 144 -6.02 9.15 17.47
C ALA A 144 -6.15 7.62 17.32
N ASN A 145 -5.02 6.90 17.25
CA ASN A 145 -4.97 5.45 17.08
C ASN A 145 -5.13 4.67 18.40
N ASP A 146 -5.10 5.36 19.56
CA ASP A 146 -5.35 4.76 20.87
C ASP A 146 -6.82 4.35 21.07
N ASN A 147 -7.73 4.87 20.23
CA ASN A 147 -9.17 4.61 20.28
C ASN A 147 -9.68 3.70 19.15
N ALA A 148 -8.80 3.06 18.37
CA ALA A 148 -9.21 2.18 17.29
C ALA A 148 -9.77 0.84 17.84
N PRO A 149 -10.99 0.41 17.45
CA PRO A 149 -11.56 -0.85 17.91
C PRO A 149 -10.78 -2.03 17.31
N GLY A 150 -9.89 -2.64 18.11
CA GLY A 150 -9.14 -3.83 17.69
C GLY A 150 -7.72 -3.96 18.22
N ARG A 151 -7.16 -2.92 18.85
CA ARG A 151 -5.91 -3.11 19.61
C ARG A 151 -6.26 -3.73 20.96
N ALA A 152 -6.14 -5.06 21.04
CA ALA A 152 -5.96 -5.73 22.32
C ALA A 152 -4.81 -5.01 23.01
N LEU A 153 -5.12 -4.34 24.12
CA LEU A 153 -4.12 -3.74 25.00
C LEU A 153 -3.09 -4.85 25.28
N ASP A 154 -1.88 -4.69 24.76
CA ASP A 154 -0.74 -5.47 25.19
C ASP A 154 -0.71 -5.33 26.71
N ALA A 155 -1.02 -6.44 27.38
CA ALA A 155 -1.04 -6.52 28.83
C ALA A 155 0.39 -6.31 29.32
N ALA A 156 0.78 -5.05 29.48
CA ALA A 156 1.82 -4.68 30.41
C ALA A 156 1.27 -5.09 31.78
N CYS A 157 1.76 -6.22 32.29
CA CYS A 157 1.69 -6.58 33.70
C CYS A 157 2.46 -5.52 34.51
N THR A 158 1.91 -4.32 34.63
CA THR A 158 2.22 -3.43 35.74
C THR A 158 1.24 -3.80 36.84
N GLY A 159 1.77 -4.52 37.83
CA GLY A 159 0.98 -5.00 38.96
C GLY A 159 0.24 -3.84 39.62
N ILE A 160 -1.06 -3.79 39.40
CA ILE A 160 -2.15 -3.34 40.29
C ILE A 160 -3.47 -3.61 39.52
N GLY A 161 -4.26 -4.55 40.03
CA GLY A 161 -5.71 -4.62 39.86
C GLY A 161 -6.28 -4.81 38.45
N CYS A 162 -6.46 -6.07 38.05
CA CYS A 162 -7.30 -6.45 36.92
C CYS A 162 -8.78 -6.18 37.26
N ILE A 163 -9.42 -5.20 36.62
CA ILE A 163 -10.88 -5.04 36.63
C ILE A 163 -11.41 -5.71 35.37
N MET A 164 -11.80 -6.97 35.50
CA MET A 164 -12.42 -7.76 34.42
C MET A 164 -13.85 -7.24 34.18
N SER A 165 -14.08 -6.61 33.02
CA SER A 165 -15.40 -6.44 32.44
C SER A 165 -15.77 -7.68 31.63
N GLY A 166 -16.70 -8.50 32.14
CA GLY A 166 -17.27 -9.64 31.39
C GLY A 166 -17.67 -10.80 32.30
N GLY A 167 -18.97 -11.02 32.43
CA GLY A 167 -19.59 -11.82 33.48
C GLY A 167 -19.29 -13.32 33.46
N CYS A 168 -19.02 -13.88 34.65
CA CYS A 168 -19.09 -15.30 34.94
C CYS A 168 -20.41 -15.56 35.69
N GLN A 169 -21.33 -16.33 35.12
CA GLN A 169 -22.72 -16.45 35.60
C GLN A 169 -22.92 -17.32 36.84
N HIS A 170 -21.89 -17.85 37.49
CA HIS A 170 -22.03 -18.63 38.74
C HIS A 170 -20.88 -18.36 39.72
N PRO A 171 -21.09 -17.54 40.77
CA PRO A 171 -20.03 -17.10 41.68
C PRO A 171 -19.51 -18.18 42.66
N GLU A 172 -20.11 -19.36 42.72
CA GLU A 172 -19.78 -20.38 43.73
C GLU A 172 -18.71 -21.40 43.31
N LYS A 173 -18.13 -21.27 42.11
CA LYS A 173 -17.12 -22.22 41.57
C LYS A 173 -15.74 -21.60 41.29
N CYS A 174 -15.44 -20.41 41.81
CA CYS A 174 -14.14 -19.78 41.61
C CYS A 174 -13.13 -20.19 42.70
N GLY A 175 -12.37 -21.27 42.46
CA GLY A 175 -11.21 -21.62 43.27
C GLY A 175 -10.07 -20.62 43.11
N ARG A 176 -9.22 -20.49 44.14
CA ARG A 176 -8.20 -19.43 44.38
C ARG A 176 -7.11 -19.21 43.30
N ILE A 177 -7.22 -19.84 42.14
CA ILE A 177 -6.24 -19.81 41.05
C ILE A 177 -6.87 -19.71 39.65
N GLY A 178 -8.10 -19.21 39.55
CA GLY A 178 -8.62 -18.59 38.32
C GLY A 178 -8.58 -19.44 37.04
N ARG A 179 -8.63 -20.77 37.12
CA ARG A 179 -8.91 -21.63 35.95
C ARG A 179 -10.31 -22.20 36.05
N CYS A 180 -11.11 -21.97 35.02
CA CYS A 180 -12.36 -22.72 34.83
C CYS A 180 -11.98 -24.20 34.63
N GLN A 181 -12.38 -25.07 35.56
CA GLN A 181 -12.48 -26.50 35.27
C GLN A 181 -13.79 -26.71 34.49
N GLY A 182 -13.76 -27.63 33.52
CA GLY A 182 -14.74 -27.80 32.43
C GLY A 182 -16.20 -27.92 32.84
#